data_AF-A0A537N5B0-F1
#
_entry.id   AF-A0A537N5B0-F1
#
_cell.length_a   1.000
_cell.length_b   1.000
_cell.length_c   1.000
_cell.angle_alpha   90.00
_cell.angle_beta   90.00
_cell.angle_gamma   90.00
#
_symmetry.space_group_name_H-M   'P 1'
#
loop_
_entity.id
_entity.type
_entity.pdbx_description
1 polymer ?
#
loop_
_entity_poly.entity_id
_entity_poly.type
_entity_poly.pdbx_seq_one_letter_code
_entity_poly.pdbx_strand_id
1 'polypeptide(L)'
;MATDIVIASAARTPVGSFNGAFGAVPAHDLGKVAIKGALERAKVKPEEVDEVIMGQILSAGQGQNPARQAAVNSGIPVEKT
;
A
#
# COMPACT_ATOMS: atom_id res chain seq x y z
N MET A 1 -22.64 12.14 17.89
CA MET A 1 -23.16 11.41 16.71
C MET A 1 -22.02 10.56 16.19
N ALA A 2 -22.25 9.31 15.83
CA ALA A 2 -21.21 8.47 15.23
C ALA A 2 -20.99 8.92 13.78
N THR A 3 -19.72 9.01 13.37
CA THR A 3 -19.36 9.27 11.98
C THR A 3 -19.45 7.96 11.20
N ASP A 4 -20.16 7.95 10.08
CA ASP A 4 -20.24 6.77 9.22
C ASP A 4 -18.88 6.48 8.56
N ILE A 5 -18.52 5.20 8.47
CA ILE A 5 -17.30 4.74 7.82
C ILE A 5 -17.64 4.19 6.44
N VAL A 6 -16.97 4.70 5.42
CA VAL A 6 -17.21 4.33 4.01
C VAL A 6 -15.93 3.89 3.32
N ILE A 7 -16.05 3.02 2.32
CA ILE A 7 -14.94 2.66 1.43
C ILE A 7 -14.95 3.63 0.24
N ALA A 8 -14.00 4.57 0.20
CA ALA A 8 -13.91 5.57 -0.86
C ALA A 8 -13.43 5.00 -2.21
N SER A 9 -12.54 4.00 -2.19
CA SER A 9 -12.08 3.29 -3.38
C SER A 9 -11.46 1.94 -3.02
N ALA A 10 -11.20 1.12 -4.04
CA ALA A 10 -10.40 -0.08 -3.92
C ALA A 10 -9.50 -0.27 -5.16
N ALA A 11 -8.29 -0.77 -4.94
CA ALA A 11 -7.35 -1.14 -6.00
C ALA A 11 -6.53 -2.36 -5.59
N ARG A 12 -5.99 -3.05 -6.60
CA ARG A 12 -5.05 -4.18 -6.43
C ARG A 12 -4.12 -4.25 -7.62
N THR A 13 -2.97 -4.87 -7.42
CA THR A 13 -2.13 -5.32 -8.53
C THR A 13 -2.76 -6.55 -9.23
N PRO A 14 -2.32 -6.90 -10.44
CA PRO A 14 -2.52 -8.25 -10.97
C PRO A 14 -1.88 -9.29 -10.03
N VAL A 15 -2.39 -10.51 -10.05
CA VAL A 15 -1.79 -11.63 -9.30
C VAL A 15 -0.85 -12.37 -10.23
N GLY A 16 0.43 -12.48 -9.85
CA GLY A 16 1.42 -13.25 -10.59
C GLY A 16 1.47 -14.71 -10.13
N SER A 17 1.83 -15.61 -11.06
CA SER A 17 2.17 -17.00 -10.71
C SER A 17 3.49 -17.07 -9.94
N PHE A 18 3.70 -18.15 -9.20
CA PHE A 18 4.97 -18.41 -8.49
C PHE A 18 6.16 -18.34 -9.46
N ASN A 19 7.18 -17.55 -9.11
CA ASN A 19 8.34 -17.24 -9.96
C ASN A 19 8.00 -16.67 -11.36
N GLY A 20 6.81 -16.08 -11.52
CA GLY A 20 6.36 -15.47 -12.78
C GLY A 20 6.73 -13.99 -12.88
N ALA A 21 5.83 -13.20 -13.48
CA ALA A 21 6.06 -11.79 -13.82
C ALA A 21 6.50 -10.87 -12.66
N PHE A 22 6.14 -11.22 -11.42
CA PHE A 22 6.53 -10.46 -10.22
C PHE A 22 7.57 -11.18 -9.35
N GLY A 23 8.20 -12.26 -9.85
CA GLY A 23 9.12 -13.09 -9.04
C GLY A 23 10.35 -12.35 -8.51
N ALA A 24 10.76 -11.27 -9.18
CA ALA A 24 11.88 -10.42 -8.77
C ALA A 24 11.44 -9.11 -8.10
N VAL A 25 10.13 -8.89 -7.89
CA VAL A 25 9.60 -7.63 -7.36
C VAL A 25 9.40 -7.77 -5.84
N PRO A 26 10.00 -6.90 -5.01
CA PRO A 26 9.75 -6.89 -3.58
C PRO A 26 8.28 -6.66 -3.24
N ALA A 27 7.80 -7.26 -2.15
CA ALA A 27 6.38 -7.20 -1.79
C ALA A 27 5.90 -5.76 -1.49
N HIS A 28 6.75 -4.93 -0.87
CA HIS A 28 6.43 -3.53 -0.59
C HIS A 28 6.31 -2.68 -1.86
N ASP A 29 6.96 -3.06 -2.96
CA ASP A 29 6.79 -2.37 -4.25
C ASP A 29 5.43 -2.67 -4.89
N LEU A 30 4.92 -3.89 -4.73
CA LEU A 30 3.54 -4.23 -5.12
C LEU A 30 2.53 -3.48 -4.23
N GLY A 31 2.80 -3.40 -2.92
CA GLY A 31 2.00 -2.61 -1.96
C GLY A 31 1.93 -1.13 -2.35
N LYS A 32 3.06 -0.52 -2.70
CA LYS A 32 3.15 0.86 -3.22
C LYS A 32 2.22 1.08 -4.41
N VAL A 33 2.23 0.17 -5.39
CA VAL A 33 1.37 0.28 -6.58
C VAL A 33 -0.11 0.18 -6.21
N ALA A 34 -0.47 -0.73 -5.31
CA ALA A 34 -1.84 -0.87 -4.83
C ALA A 34 -2.32 0.39 -4.08
N ILE A 35 -1.49 0.95 -3.19
CA ILE A 35 -1.81 2.18 -2.45
C ILE A 35 -2.02 3.35 -3.41
N LYS A 36 -1.06 3.59 -4.33
CA LYS A 36 -1.19 4.67 -5.33
C LYS A 36 -2.48 4.53 -6.15
N GLY A 37 -2.76 3.32 -6.64
CA GLY A 37 -3.98 3.08 -7.41
C GLY A 37 -5.27 3.31 -6.63
N ALA A 38 -5.30 3.04 -5.32
CA ALA A 38 -6.45 3.32 -4.48
C ALA A 38 -6.63 4.84 -4.26
N LEU A 39 -5.55 5.56 -3.92
CA LEU A 39 -5.58 7.00 -3.72
C LEU A 39 -5.99 7.75 -4.99
N GLU A 40 -5.40 7.39 -6.14
CA GLU A 40 -5.73 7.98 -7.44
C GLU A 40 -7.21 7.82 -7.81
N ARG A 41 -7.78 6.61 -7.62
CA ARG A 41 -9.21 6.35 -7.88
C ARG A 41 -10.13 7.10 -6.93
N ALA A 42 -9.73 7.22 -5.66
CA ALA A 42 -10.44 7.99 -4.65
C ALA A 42 -10.31 9.51 -4.86
N LYS A 43 -9.34 9.96 -5.67
CA LYS A 43 -8.90 11.36 -5.78
C LYS A 43 -8.48 11.95 -4.43
N VAL A 44 -7.85 11.13 -3.60
CA VAL A 44 -7.32 11.51 -2.27
C VAL A 44 -5.85 11.81 -2.40
N LYS A 45 -5.40 12.95 -1.88
CA LYS A 45 -3.96 13.27 -1.88
C LYS A 45 -3.24 12.48 -0.79
N PRO A 46 -1.96 12.11 -0.99
CA PRO A 46 -1.20 11.36 0.02
C PRO A 46 -1.14 12.03 1.40
N GLU A 47 -1.08 13.36 1.45
CA GLU A 47 -1.10 14.16 2.68
C GLU A 47 -2.41 14.09 3.48
N GLU A 48 -3.50 13.62 2.87
CA GLU A 48 -4.80 13.42 3.53
C GLU A 48 -4.90 12.04 4.23
N VAL A 49 -3.93 11.14 4.02
CA VAL A 49 -3.91 9.83 4.69
C VAL A 49 -3.34 9.96 6.07
N ASP A 50 -4.08 9.54 7.11
CA ASP A 50 -3.62 9.61 8.50
C ASP A 50 -2.87 8.38 8.99
N GLU A 51 -3.20 7.19 8.46
CA GLU A 51 -2.54 5.93 8.82
C GLU A 51 -2.57 4.95 7.65
N VAL A 52 -1.53 4.11 7.55
CA VAL A 52 -1.50 2.98 6.61
C VAL A 52 -1.27 1.69 7.36
N ILE A 53 -2.22 0.76 7.23
CA ILE A 53 -2.12 -0.60 7.74
C ILE A 53 -2.07 -1.56 6.56
N MET A 54 -0.98 -2.33 6.46
CA MET A 54 -0.78 -3.32 5.38
C MET A 54 -0.33 -4.66 5.95
N GLY A 55 -1.06 -5.71 5.62
CA GLY A 55 -0.72 -7.08 6.02
C GLY A 55 0.31 -7.72 5.08
N GLN A 56 1.31 -8.40 5.66
CA GLN A 56 2.23 -9.26 4.93
C GLN A 56 2.65 -10.44 5.82
N ILE A 57 2.43 -11.66 5.32
CA ILE A 57 2.69 -12.89 6.11
C ILE A 57 4.19 -13.22 6.18
N LEU A 58 4.88 -13.25 5.03
CA LEU A 58 6.30 -13.60 4.94
C LEU A 58 7.14 -12.32 4.84
N SER A 59 7.64 -11.82 5.96
CA SER A 59 8.39 -10.56 6.05
C SER A 59 9.91 -10.73 6.09
N ALA A 60 10.41 -11.96 6.25
CA ALA A 60 11.84 -12.24 6.28
C ALA A 60 12.52 -11.74 4.98
N GLY A 61 13.62 -10.99 5.13
CA GLY A 61 14.39 -10.47 4.01
C GLY A 61 13.75 -9.28 3.26
N GLN A 62 12.66 -8.70 3.76
CA GLN A 62 11.94 -7.59 3.09
C GLN A 62 12.32 -6.20 3.62
N GLY A 63 13.37 -6.12 4.45
CA GLY A 63 13.77 -4.90 5.14
C GLY A 63 12.89 -4.56 6.36
N GLN A 64 13.12 -3.39 6.95
CA GLN A 64 12.37 -2.93 8.11
C GLN A 64 10.96 -2.48 7.70
N ASN A 65 9.93 -3.04 8.34
CA ASN A 65 8.53 -2.67 8.17
C ASN A 65 8.10 -2.46 6.69
N PRO A 66 7.79 -3.53 5.94
CA PRO A 66 7.37 -3.43 4.54
C PRO A 66 6.12 -2.56 4.31
N ALA A 67 5.20 -2.47 5.28
CA ALA A 67 4.04 -1.56 5.22
C ALA A 67 4.48 -0.11 5.15
N ARG A 68 5.42 0.27 6.03
CA ARG A 68 6.03 1.58 6.05
C ARG A 68 6.76 1.91 4.75
N GLN A 69 7.52 0.96 4.21
CA GLN A 69 8.21 1.11 2.92
C GLN A 69 7.20 1.36 1.78
N ALA A 70 6.12 0.58 1.71
CA ALA A 70 5.08 0.75 0.71
C ALA A 70 4.39 2.11 0.81
N ALA A 71 4.06 2.54 2.03
CA ALA A 71 3.37 3.80 2.32
C ALA A 71 4.23 5.02 1.96
N VAL A 72 5.47 5.11 2.46
CA VAL A 72 6.38 6.22 2.14
C VAL A 72 6.66 6.28 0.64
N ASN A 73 6.94 5.13 0.01
CA ASN A 73 7.23 5.09 -1.42
C ASN A 73 5.97 5.36 -2.29
N SER A 74 4.77 5.32 -1.70
CA SER A 74 3.53 5.75 -2.36
C SER A 74 3.33 7.27 -2.36
N GLY A 75 4.16 8.01 -1.62
CA GLY A 75 4.12 9.48 -1.50
C GLY A 75 3.47 9.97 -0.22
N ILE A 76 3.04 9.08 0.69
CA ILE A 76 2.45 9.46 1.97
C ILE A 76 3.55 10.00 2.90
N PRO A 77 3.30 11.10 3.64
CA PRO A 77 4.32 11.69 4.51
C PRO A 77 4.88 10.74 5.58
N VAL A 78 6.14 10.97 5.93
CA VAL A 78 6.89 10.11 6.87
C VAL A 78 6.30 10.20 8.29
N GLU A 79 5.74 11.33 8.67
CA GLU A 79 5.10 11.54 9.96
C GLU A 79 3.72 10.87 10.08
N LYS A 80 3.16 10.34 8.98
CA LYS A 80 1.82 9.75 8.90
C LYS A 80 1.82 8.23 8.64
N THR A 81 2.96 7.57 8.74
CA THR A 81 3.15 6.16 8.31
C THR A 81 3.84 5.27 9.33
#